data_AF-A0A7J8CPN4-F1
#
_entry.id   AF-A0A7J8CPN4-F1
#
_cell.length_a   1.000
_cell.length_b   1.000
_cell.length_c   1.000
_cell.angle_alpha   90.00
_cell.angle_beta   90.00
_cell.angle_gamma   90.00
#
_symmetry.space_group_name_H-M   'P 1'
#
loop_
_entity.id
_entity.type
_entity.pdbx_description
1 polymer ?
#
loop_
_entity_poly.entity_id
_entity_poly.type
_entity_poly.pdbx_seq_one_letter_code
_entity_poly.pdbx_strand_id
1 'polypeptide(L)'
;MGDPNSRKKQALNRLRAQLRKKKESLADQFDFKMYIAFVFKEKKIVCLLFSRWKESDEPFRPVQAKFEFHHSDYEKQFLHVLSRKDKTGIVVNNPTQSVFLFIDRQHLQTPKNKATIFKLCSICLYLPQEQLTHWAVGTIEDHLHPYLPE
;
A
#
# COMPACT_ATOMS: atom_id res chain seq x y z
N MET A 1 -26.49 -30.47 0.04
CA MET A 1 -25.61 -29.46 -0.59
C MET A 1 -24.87 -28.71 0.51
N GLY A 2 -23.54 -28.67 0.50
CA GLY A 2 -22.74 -28.07 1.58
C GLY A 2 -22.67 -26.55 1.52
N ASP A 3 -22.75 -25.91 2.69
CA ASP A 3 -22.65 -24.46 2.91
C ASP A 3 -21.45 -23.83 2.15
N PRO A 4 -21.67 -22.77 1.34
CA PRO A 4 -20.60 -22.03 0.67
C PRO A 4 -19.45 -21.59 1.59
N ASN A 5 -19.75 -21.20 2.83
CA ASN A 5 -18.73 -20.80 3.81
C ASN A 5 -17.85 -21.98 4.23
N SER A 6 -18.43 -23.18 4.32
CA SER A 6 -17.68 -24.41 4.62
C SER A 6 -16.71 -24.77 3.50
N ARG A 7 -17.11 -24.60 2.24
CA ARG A 7 -16.24 -24.82 1.07
C ARG A 7 -15.06 -23.86 1.02
N LYS A 8 -15.28 -22.56 1.22
CA LYS A 8 -14.20 -21.55 1.29
C LYS A 8 -13.18 -21.92 2.39
N LYS A 9 -13.68 -22.33 3.56
CA LYS A 9 -12.84 -22.74 4.70
C LYS A 9 -12.01 -24.00 4.41
N GLN A 10 -12.60 -24.98 3.72
CA GLN A 10 -11.89 -26.21 3.34
C GLN A 10 -10.80 -25.96 2.29
N ALA A 11 -11.08 -25.12 1.29
CA ALA A 11 -10.10 -24.70 0.29
C ALA A 11 -8.92 -23.94 0.95
N LEU A 12 -9.22 -23.01 1.87
CA LEU A 12 -8.21 -22.26 2.61
C LEU A 12 -7.30 -23.19 3.46
N ASN A 13 -7.89 -24.19 4.12
CA ASN A 13 -7.12 -25.15 4.92
C ASN A 13 -6.17 -26.00 4.07
N ARG A 14 -6.61 -26.42 2.87
CA ARG A 14 -5.74 -27.14 1.91
C ARG A 14 -4.59 -26.27 1.44
N LEU A 15 -4.87 -25.01 1.10
CA LEU A 15 -3.85 -24.04 0.69
C LEU A 15 -2.81 -23.82 1.81
N ARG A 16 -3.26 -23.62 3.06
CA ARG A 16 -2.36 -23.49 4.22
C ARG A 16 -1.45 -24.70 4.42
N ALA A 17 -1.95 -25.91 4.22
CA ALA A 17 -1.15 -27.13 4.32
C ALA A 17 -0.09 -27.22 3.22
N GLN A 18 -0.42 -26.81 1.99
CA GLN A 18 0.52 -26.76 0.87
C GLN A 18 1.63 -25.71 1.09
N LEU A 19 1.27 -24.52 1.57
CA LEU A 19 2.23 -23.46 1.88
C LEU A 19 3.27 -23.89 2.91
N ARG A 20 2.82 -24.55 4.00
CA ARG A 20 3.73 -25.13 5.01
C ARG A 20 4.69 -26.15 4.42
N LYS A 21 4.21 -26.99 3.49
CA LYS A 21 5.03 -28.01 2.83
C LYS A 21 6.08 -27.40 1.90
N LYS A 22 5.73 -26.30 1.20
CA LYS A 22 6.61 -25.61 0.25
C LYS A 22 7.49 -24.52 0.88
N LYS A 23 7.29 -24.17 2.16
CA LYS A 23 7.93 -23.03 2.84
C LYS A 23 7.68 -21.69 2.11
N GLU A 24 6.55 -21.56 1.44
CA GLU A 24 6.13 -20.35 0.74
C GLU A 24 5.22 -19.52 1.66
N SER A 25 5.33 -18.20 1.56
CA SER A 25 4.35 -17.32 2.21
C SER A 25 3.05 -17.32 1.41
N LEU A 26 1.92 -17.03 2.07
CA LEU A 26 0.66 -16.90 1.34
C LEU A 26 0.73 -15.76 0.31
N ALA A 27 1.45 -14.68 0.60
CA ALA A 27 1.63 -13.56 -0.32
C ALA A 27 2.30 -14.00 -1.62
N ASP A 28 3.15 -15.03 -1.59
CA ASP A 28 3.81 -15.56 -2.79
C ASP A 28 2.84 -16.23 -3.77
N GLN A 29 1.58 -16.47 -3.39
CA GLN A 29 0.54 -17.01 -4.27
C GLN A 29 -0.25 -15.93 -5.01
N PHE A 30 0.10 -14.65 -4.84
CA PHE A 30 -0.64 -13.52 -5.43
C PHE A 30 0.26 -12.64 -6.30
N ASP A 31 -0.31 -12.14 -7.39
CA ASP A 31 0.23 -10.96 -8.07
C ASP A 31 -0.37 -9.71 -7.42
N PHE A 32 0.41 -8.64 -7.33
CA PHE A 32 -0.03 -7.36 -6.77
C PHE A 32 0.15 -6.21 -7.77
N LYS A 33 -0.79 -5.26 -7.74
CA LYS A 33 -0.67 -3.95 -8.36
C LYS A 33 -0.96 -2.88 -7.32
N MET A 34 -0.10 -1.87 -7.24
CA MET A 34 -0.26 -0.75 -6.32
C MET A 34 -0.32 0.56 -7.10
N TYR A 35 -1.29 1.40 -6.75
CA TYR A 35 -1.39 2.77 -7.23
C TYR A 35 -1.27 3.73 -6.06
N ILE A 36 -0.58 4.85 -6.28
CA ILE A 36 -0.39 5.89 -5.28
C ILE A 36 -1.02 7.17 -5.82
N ALA A 37 -2.01 7.70 -5.12
CA ALA A 37 -2.66 8.97 -5.45
C ALA A 37 -2.24 10.05 -4.44
N PHE A 38 -1.80 11.20 -4.96
CA PHE A 38 -1.52 12.39 -4.18
C PHE A 38 -2.74 13.33 -4.24
N VAL A 39 -3.54 13.34 -3.18
CA VAL A 39 -4.80 14.10 -3.14
C VAL A 39 -4.53 15.46 -2.48
N PHE A 40 -4.25 16.48 -3.30
CA PHE A 40 -3.87 17.80 -2.80
C PHE A 40 -4.98 18.52 -2.04
N LYS A 41 -6.23 18.43 -2.49
CA LYS A 41 -7.40 19.08 -1.85
C LYS A 41 -7.62 18.59 -0.42
N GLU A 42 -7.49 17.28 -0.20
CA GLU A 42 -7.63 16.63 1.11
C GLU A 42 -6.29 16.49 1.85
N LYS A 43 -5.20 16.96 1.24
CA LYS A 43 -3.82 16.87 1.74
C LYS A 43 -3.46 15.47 2.25
N LYS A 44 -3.74 14.44 1.47
CA LYS A 44 -3.43 13.05 1.83
C LYS A 44 -2.80 12.27 0.69
N ILE A 45 -2.04 11.24 1.03
CA ILE A 45 -1.54 10.23 0.11
C ILE A 45 -2.39 8.98 0.30
N VAL A 46 -2.90 8.42 -0.78
CA VAL A 46 -3.70 7.19 -0.78
C VAL A 46 -2.96 6.12 -1.54
N CYS A 47 -2.82 4.94 -0.94
CA CYS A 47 -2.28 3.76 -1.60
C CYS A 47 -3.42 2.76 -1.83
N LEU A 48 -3.64 2.40 -3.10
CA LEU A 48 -4.63 1.42 -3.51
C LEU A 48 -3.89 0.14 -3.88
N LEU A 49 -4.18 -0.94 -3.15
CA LEU A 49 -3.58 -2.25 -3.37
C LEU A 49 -4.60 -3.18 -4.01
N PHE A 50 -4.22 -3.77 -5.14
CA PHE A 50 -4.99 -4.78 -5.84
C PHE A 50 -4.20 -6.08 -5.88
N SER A 51 -4.90 -7.20 -5.80
CA SER A 51 -4.27 -8.50 -5.96
C SER A 51 -5.14 -9.46 -6.76
N ARG A 52 -4.51 -10.52 -7.25
CA ARG A 52 -5.17 -11.69 -7.83
C ARG A 52 -4.34 -12.92 -7.52
N TRP A 53 -4.92 -14.11 -7.66
CA TRP A 53 -4.14 -15.34 -7.63
C TRP A 53 -3.10 -15.36 -8.75
N LYS A 54 -1.88 -15.80 -8.44
CA LYS A 54 -0.90 -16.14 -9.49
C LYS A 54 -1.47 -17.23 -10.38
N GLU A 55 -1.10 -17.18 -11.66
CA GLU A 55 -1.53 -18.16 -12.68
C GLU A 55 -3.05 -18.15 -12.96
N SER A 56 -3.78 -17.13 -12.48
CA SER A 56 -5.18 -16.92 -12.81
C SER A 56 -5.35 -15.83 -13.88
N ASP A 57 -6.25 -16.07 -14.83
CA ASP A 57 -6.69 -15.07 -15.83
C ASP A 57 -7.71 -14.08 -15.25
N GLU A 58 -8.08 -14.22 -13.98
CA GLU A 58 -8.97 -13.28 -13.32
C GLU A 58 -8.37 -11.87 -13.24
N PRO A 59 -9.21 -10.83 -13.30
CA PRO A 59 -8.76 -9.46 -13.15
C PRO A 59 -8.23 -9.20 -11.74
N PHE A 60 -7.36 -8.20 -11.63
CA PHE A 60 -6.94 -7.66 -10.35
C PHE A 60 -8.14 -7.10 -9.60
N ARG A 61 -8.27 -7.49 -8.33
CA ARG A 61 -9.35 -7.03 -7.47
C ARG A 61 -8.80 -6.23 -6.29
N PRO A 62 -9.52 -5.22 -5.81
CA PRO A 62 -9.08 -4.38 -4.70
C PRO A 62 -8.96 -5.22 -3.43
N VAL A 63 -7.83 -5.12 -2.74
CA VAL A 63 -7.66 -5.69 -1.40
C VAL A 63 -8.52 -4.90 -0.43
N GLN A 64 -9.26 -5.58 0.45
CA GLN A 64 -10.14 -4.94 1.43
C GLN A 64 -9.34 -4.36 2.62
N ALA A 65 -8.48 -3.38 2.34
CA ALA A 65 -7.63 -2.71 3.32
C ALA A 65 -7.46 -1.23 2.94
N LYS A 66 -7.29 -0.37 3.96
CA LYS A 66 -7.20 1.09 3.78
C LYS A 66 -5.82 1.60 4.13
N PHE A 67 -5.08 2.07 3.13
CA PHE A 67 -3.74 2.63 3.28
C PHE A 67 -3.75 4.12 2.92
N GLU A 68 -3.93 4.97 3.93
CA GLU A 68 -3.91 6.43 3.75
C GLU A 68 -2.84 7.06 4.64
N PHE A 69 -2.37 8.22 4.22
CA PHE A 69 -1.34 8.98 4.90
C PHE A 69 -1.74 10.47 4.88
N HIS A 70 -2.29 10.98 5.98
CA HIS A 70 -2.79 12.35 6.04
C HIS A 70 -1.66 13.34 6.33
N HIS A 71 -1.84 14.59 5.91
CA HIS A 71 -0.90 15.68 6.18
C HIS A 71 -0.48 15.81 7.64
N SER A 72 -1.44 15.70 8.55
CA SER A 72 -1.20 15.72 9.99
C SER A 72 -0.20 14.64 10.46
N ASP A 73 -0.16 13.51 9.76
CA ASP A 73 0.65 12.36 10.14
C ASP A 73 2.12 12.58 9.74
N TYR A 74 2.38 13.15 8.55
CA TYR A 74 3.75 13.36 8.07
C TYR A 74 4.31 14.73 8.41
N GLU A 75 3.49 15.77 8.60
CA GLU A 75 3.99 17.13 8.84
C GLU A 75 4.88 17.18 10.09
N LYS A 76 4.42 16.58 11.19
CA LYS A 76 5.20 16.48 12.44
C LYS A 76 6.51 15.72 12.24
N GLN A 77 6.46 14.62 11.49
CA GLN A 77 7.62 13.78 11.21
C GLN A 77 8.61 14.52 10.28
N PHE A 78 8.12 15.27 9.29
CA PHE A 78 8.93 16.10 8.41
C PHE A 78 9.59 17.27 9.14
N LEU A 79 8.89 17.93 10.06
CA LEU A 79 9.49 18.98 10.91
C LEU A 79 10.64 18.43 11.75
N HIS A 80 10.44 17.27 12.38
CA HIS A 80 11.51 16.60 13.11
C HIS A 80 12.70 16.29 12.21
N VAL A 81 12.43 15.78 11.01
CA VAL A 81 13.44 15.44 10.00
C VAL A 81 14.20 16.65 9.48
N LEU A 82 13.52 17.78 9.25
CA LEU A 82 14.14 19.02 8.78
C LEU A 82 15.18 19.55 9.77
N SER A 83 14.99 19.30 11.07
CA SER A 83 15.94 19.69 12.13
C SER A 83 17.20 18.82 12.18
N ARG A 84 17.19 17.63 11.57
CA ARG A 84 18.37 16.75 11.51
C ARG A 84 19.34 17.25 10.43
N LYS A 85 20.64 17.20 10.76
CA LYS A 85 21.74 17.53 9.82
C LYS A 85 21.99 16.43 8.79
N ASP A 86 21.55 15.20 9.08
CA ASP A 86 21.70 14.06 8.19
C ASP A 86 20.78 14.18 6.96
N LYS A 87 21.25 13.71 5.81
CA LYS A 87 20.67 13.99 4.49
C LYS A 87 19.92 12.81 3.88
N THR A 88 19.98 11.62 4.46
CA THR A 88 19.52 10.39 3.80
C THR A 88 18.57 9.55 4.65
N GLY A 89 17.60 8.91 4.02
CA GLY A 89 16.86 7.77 4.57
C GLY A 89 15.91 8.11 5.72
N ILE A 90 14.86 8.86 5.43
CA ILE A 90 13.81 9.21 6.40
C ILE A 90 12.67 8.21 6.27
N VAL A 91 12.27 7.61 7.38
CA VAL A 91 11.08 6.77 7.45
C VAL A 91 9.96 7.58 8.09
N VAL A 92 8.84 7.69 7.39
CA VAL A 92 7.62 8.33 7.88
C VAL A 92 6.51 7.31 7.93
N ASN A 93 5.89 7.16 9.09
CA ASN A 93 4.96 6.06 9.34
C ASN A 93 3.56 6.53 9.76
N ASN A 94 2.56 5.73 9.40
CA ASN A 94 1.22 5.81 9.96
C ASN A 94 0.97 4.48 10.67
N PRO A 95 1.21 4.39 11.99
CA PRO A 95 1.11 3.13 12.71
C PRO A 95 -0.33 2.58 12.73
N THR A 96 -1.33 3.46 12.71
CA THR A 96 -2.75 3.07 12.68
C THR A 96 -3.10 2.29 11.41
N GLN A 97 -2.50 2.67 10.28
CA GLN A 97 -2.74 2.03 8.98
C GLN A 97 -1.56 1.18 8.51
N SER A 98 -0.54 1.05 9.37
CA SER A 98 0.70 0.29 9.14
C SER A 98 1.36 0.55 7.77
N VAL A 99 1.42 1.83 7.39
CA VAL A 99 2.09 2.33 6.18
C VAL A 99 3.41 2.96 6.56
N PHE A 100 4.47 2.65 5.82
CA PHE A 100 5.80 3.24 5.99
C PHE A 100 6.27 3.80 4.65
N LEU A 101 6.57 5.10 4.63
CA LEU A 101 7.13 5.81 3.50
C LEU A 101 8.61 6.04 3.75
N PHE A 102 9.46 5.59 2.84
CA PHE A 102 10.88 5.84 2.86
C PHE A 102 11.17 6.99 1.90
N ILE A 103 11.68 8.09 2.42
CA ILE A 103 11.89 9.31 1.66
C ILE A 103 13.32 9.82 1.84
N ASP A 104 13.85 10.47 0.82
CA ASP A 104 15.13 11.17 0.88
C ASP A 104 14.92 12.68 0.86
N ARG A 105 15.73 13.38 1.67
CA ARG A 105 15.78 14.83 1.69
C ARG A 105 16.73 15.31 0.60
N GLN A 106 16.20 16.09 -0.34
CA GLN A 106 16.96 16.72 -1.41
C GLN A 106 16.91 18.23 -1.26
N HIS A 107 18.04 18.90 -1.51
CA HIS A 107 18.10 20.35 -1.57
C HIS A 107 18.14 20.79 -3.02
N LEU A 108 17.06 21.40 -3.49
CA LEU A 108 17.04 22.03 -4.79
C LEU A 108 17.51 23.47 -4.64
N GLN A 109 18.67 23.78 -5.19
CA GLN A 109 19.13 25.17 -5.34
C GLN A 109 19.03 25.57 -6.81
N THR A 110 18.23 26.59 -7.06
CA THR A 110 18.15 27.29 -8.34
C THR A 110 18.58 28.75 -8.12
N PRO A 111 18.98 29.50 -9.15
CA PRO A 111 19.35 30.91 -9.01
C PRO A 111 18.26 31.78 -8.36
N LYS A 112 16.99 31.37 -8.47
CA LYS A 112 15.82 32.11 -7.95
C LYS A 112 15.23 31.52 -6.67
N ASN A 113 15.53 30.27 -6.31
CA ASN A 113 14.85 29.59 -5.20
C ASN A 113 15.73 28.51 -4.54
N LYS A 114 15.69 28.45 -3.21
CA LYS A 114 16.24 27.36 -2.41
C LYS A 114 15.07 26.61 -1.76
N ALA A 115 14.80 25.39 -2.21
CA ALA A 115 13.74 24.55 -1.68
C ALA A 115 14.31 23.25 -1.12
N THR A 116 13.71 22.78 -0.03
CA THR A 116 13.91 21.39 0.43
C THR A 116 12.79 20.55 -0.17
N ILE A 117 13.14 19.49 -0.87
CA ILE A 117 12.22 18.56 -1.53
C ILE A 117 12.39 17.19 -0.86
N PHE A 118 11.29 16.47 -0.68
CA PHE A 118 11.30 15.10 -0.20
C PHE A 118 10.96 14.17 -1.37
N LYS A 119 11.90 13.28 -1.71
CA LYS A 119 11.71 12.28 -2.76
C LYS A 119 11.22 10.99 -2.10
N LEU A 120 10.07 10.47 -2.52
CA LEU A 120 9.63 9.13 -2.13
C LEU A 120 10.49 8.07 -2.83
N CYS A 121 11.17 7.24 -2.04
CA CYS A 121 12.08 6.20 -2.50
C CYS A 121 11.42 4.82 -2.48
N SER A 122 10.70 4.48 -1.41
CA SER A 122 9.95 3.23 -1.33
C SER A 122 8.76 3.33 -0.37
N ILE A 123 7.83 2.37 -0.48
CA ILE A 123 6.69 2.21 0.41
C ILE A 123 6.70 0.79 0.95
N CYS A 124 6.42 0.63 2.24
CA CYS A 124 6.09 -0.65 2.84
C CYS A 124 4.68 -0.59 3.43
N LEU A 125 3.86 -1.58 3.11
CA LEU A 125 2.51 -1.77 3.62
C LEU A 125 2.47 -3.07 4.41
N TYR A 126 1.96 -3.02 5.64
CA TYR A 126 1.66 -4.25 6.37
C TYR A 126 0.23 -4.69 6.05
N LEU A 127 0.10 -5.89 5.48
CA LEU A 127 -1.18 -6.51 5.15
C LEU A 127 -1.33 -7.83 5.90
N PRO A 128 -2.29 -7.95 6.84
CA PRO A 128 -2.62 -9.21 7.48
C PRO A 128 -2.95 -10.31 6.47
N GLN A 129 -2.49 -11.53 6.76
CA GLN A 129 -2.66 -12.69 5.88
C GLN A 129 -4.13 -12.99 5.55
N GLU A 130 -5.04 -12.73 6.48
CA GLU A 130 -6.47 -12.89 6.27
C GLU A 130 -7.01 -11.98 5.17
N GLN A 131 -6.50 -10.74 5.05
CA GLN A 131 -6.96 -9.78 4.04
C GLN A 131 -6.50 -10.12 2.62
N LEU A 132 -5.44 -10.93 2.45
CA LEU A 132 -5.00 -11.41 1.13
C LEU A 132 -6.06 -12.22 0.38
N THR A 133 -7.00 -12.82 1.12
CA THR A 133 -8.08 -13.66 0.56
C THR A 133 -9.45 -12.98 0.56
N HIS A 134 -9.48 -11.68 0.83
CA HIS A 134 -10.68 -10.86 0.86
C HIS A 134 -10.52 -9.69 -0.12
N TRP A 135 -11.19 -9.83 -1.24
CA TRP A 135 -11.30 -8.77 -2.24
C TRP A 135 -12.59 -8.01 -2.06
N ALA A 136 -12.50 -6.68 -2.19
CA ALA A 136 -13.67 -5.84 -2.38
C ALA A 136 -14.18 -5.96 -3.83
N VAL A 137 -15.38 -5.43 -4.05
CA VAL A 137 -16.02 -5.39 -5.36
C VAL A 137 -15.50 -4.21 -6.20
N GLY A 138 -15.61 -4.35 -7.52
CA GLY A 138 -15.19 -3.32 -8.48
C GLY A 138 -13.87 -3.64 -9.19
N THR A 139 -13.65 -2.90 -10.25
CA THR A 139 -12.46 -2.94 -11.11
C THR A 139 -11.37 -1.98 -10.60
N ILE A 140 -10.21 -1.97 -11.25
CA ILE A 140 -9.19 -0.96 -10.94
C ILE A 140 -9.73 0.44 -11.26
N GLU A 141 -10.39 0.56 -12.40
CA GLU A 141 -10.93 1.81 -12.94
C GLU A 141 -11.95 2.44 -11.99
N ASP A 142 -12.87 1.63 -11.44
CA ASP A 142 -13.88 2.09 -10.47
C ASP A 142 -13.25 2.74 -9.23
N HIS A 143 -12.12 2.19 -8.77
CA HIS A 143 -11.42 2.68 -7.57
C HIS A 143 -10.42 3.79 -7.88
N LEU A 144 -9.97 3.93 -9.13
CA LEU A 144 -9.11 5.03 -9.56
C LEU A 144 -9.90 6.28 -9.96
N HIS A 145 -11.13 6.13 -10.44
CA HIS A 145 -11.97 7.23 -10.93
C HIS A 145 -12.04 8.44 -9.96
N PRO A 146 -12.17 8.28 -8.63
CA PRO A 146 -12.22 9.42 -7.71
C PRO A 146 -10.92 10.25 -7.64
N TYR A 147 -9.81 9.73 -8.17
CA TYR A 147 -8.48 10.35 -8.11
C TYR A 147 -7.97 10.83 -9.48
N LEU A 148 -8.70 10.51 -10.56
CA LEU A 148 -8.37 10.97 -11.90
C LEU A 148 -9.05 12.33 -12.17
N PRO A 149 -8.40 13.22 -12.94
CA PRO A 149 -9.08 14.41 -13.44
C PRO A 149 -10.24 14.02 -14.36
N GLU A 150 -11.33 14.79 -14.33
CA GLU A 150 -12.42 14.72 -15.31
C GLU A 150 -11.96 15.06 -16.73
#